data_AF-A0A0D0E8X7-F1
#
_entry.id   AF-A0A0D0E8X7-F1
#
_cell.length_a   1.000
_cell.length_b   1.000
_cell.length_c   1.000
_cell.angle_alpha   90.00
_cell.angle_beta   90.00
_cell.angle_gamma   90.00
#
_symmetry.space_group_name_H-M   'P 1'
#
loop_
_entity.id
_entity.type
_entity.pdbx_description
1 polymer ?
#
loop_
_entity_poly.entity_id
_entity_poly.type
_entity_poly.pdbx_seq_one_letter_code
_entity_poly.pdbx_strand_id
1 'polypeptide(L)'
;MSPRKTSHQLSPEPSAPATGSRRGSSASPEKAPGPLSIPVVPEERDIIKVNNASATDLKNTCDDALKRYLSRSNLFKQIHLHTDVRLTLGWAGVFVATATGFYGWKADFEQSKPGVWAGFILYVVLTTLQTLYAYFVEGDIIFVGRRKTFSKRIVTERITISSRTIPVSSASSQPSPENAPSYSLTITYLQSTSGGKSLLAKNRTQGSKEYSAFFDEKGVMAQESFEGWLGVLVEAAMEGKTA
;
A
#
# COMPACT_ATOMS: atom_id res chain seq x y z
N MET A 1 -4.20 -42.81 -71.32
CA MET A 1 -4.42 -44.26 -71.35
C MET A 1 -3.08 -44.92 -71.07
N SER A 2 -3.07 -45.82 -70.09
CA SER A 2 -1.98 -46.72 -69.71
C SER A 2 -0.79 -46.19 -68.89
N PRO A 3 -0.25 -47.05 -67.99
CA PRO A 3 0.47 -46.64 -66.80
C PRO A 3 1.91 -47.22 -66.72
N ARG A 4 2.71 -46.59 -65.85
CA ARG A 4 3.57 -47.18 -64.80
C ARG A 4 4.65 -48.24 -65.13
N LYS A 5 5.86 -47.89 -64.65
CA LYS A 5 6.96 -48.70 -64.06
C LYS A 5 7.88 -49.48 -65.00
N THR A 6 9.18 -49.22 -64.88
CA THR A 6 10.07 -50.02 -64.00
C THR A 6 11.38 -49.30 -63.67
N SER A 7 11.86 -49.62 -62.48
CA SER A 7 13.03 -49.14 -61.76
C SER A 7 14.32 -49.83 -62.20
N HIS A 8 15.45 -49.12 -62.17
CA HIS A 8 16.79 -49.70 -62.09
C HIS A 8 17.56 -49.16 -60.89
N GLN A 9 18.24 -50.12 -60.27
CA GLN A 9 19.06 -50.20 -59.06
C GLN A 9 20.23 -49.20 -58.96
N LEU A 10 20.56 -48.74 -57.75
CA LEU A 10 21.94 -48.48 -57.28
C LEU A 10 21.98 -48.20 -55.76
N SER A 11 22.77 -48.99 -55.03
CA SER A 11 23.32 -48.69 -53.68
C SER A 11 24.71 -48.05 -53.87
N PRO A 12 25.27 -47.20 -52.96
CA PRO A 12 25.67 -47.59 -51.59
C PRO A 12 25.52 -46.51 -50.47
N GLU A 13 25.84 -46.93 -49.25
CA GLU A 13 26.06 -46.25 -47.93
C GLU A 13 26.62 -44.80 -47.89
N PRO A 14 26.66 -44.07 -46.74
CA PRO A 14 26.56 -44.51 -45.33
C PRO A 14 25.65 -43.68 -44.38
N SER A 15 25.46 -44.27 -43.19
CA SER A 15 24.69 -43.85 -42.03
C SER A 15 25.08 -42.49 -41.42
N ALA A 16 24.08 -41.64 -41.17
CA ALA A 16 24.16 -40.52 -40.23
C ALA A 16 23.03 -40.65 -39.18
N PRO A 17 23.27 -40.39 -37.88
CA PRO A 17 22.24 -40.55 -36.86
C PRO A 17 21.26 -39.37 -36.89
N ALA A 18 19.98 -39.66 -37.13
CA ALA A 18 18.90 -38.70 -37.00
C ALA A 18 18.60 -38.42 -35.52
N THR A 19 18.89 -37.19 -35.10
CA THR A 19 18.57 -36.65 -33.79
C THR A 19 17.05 -36.57 -33.61
N GLY A 20 16.49 -37.51 -32.84
CA GLY A 20 15.08 -37.48 -32.42
C GLY A 20 14.84 -36.31 -31.47
N SER A 21 14.28 -35.22 -31.98
CA SER A 21 13.81 -34.10 -31.16
C SER A 21 12.55 -34.51 -30.39
N ARG A 22 12.73 -34.78 -29.10
CA ARG A 22 11.68 -35.00 -28.12
C ARG A 22 10.86 -33.73 -27.94
N ARG A 23 9.60 -33.80 -28.39
CA ARG A 23 8.38 -33.20 -27.81
C ARG A 23 8.61 -32.25 -26.62
N GLY A 24 8.79 -30.97 -26.92
CA GLY A 24 8.79 -29.88 -25.95
C GLY A 24 7.36 -29.49 -25.57
N SER A 25 7.00 -29.83 -24.34
CA SER A 25 6.19 -29.07 -23.38
C SER A 25 5.29 -27.95 -23.92
N SER A 26 3.98 -28.18 -23.87
CA SER A 26 2.97 -27.11 -23.87
C SER A 26 3.01 -26.38 -22.53
N ALA A 27 3.78 -25.29 -22.45
CA ALA A 27 3.67 -24.32 -21.37
C ALA A 27 2.47 -23.41 -21.63
N SER A 28 1.55 -23.36 -20.66
CA SER A 28 0.45 -22.39 -20.60
C SER A 28 0.98 -20.96 -20.72
N PRO A 29 0.21 -20.01 -21.29
CA PRO A 29 0.65 -18.64 -21.45
C PRO A 29 0.87 -18.00 -20.07
N GLU A 30 2.14 -17.73 -19.78
CA GLU A 30 2.62 -16.98 -18.64
C GLU A 30 1.91 -15.63 -18.60
N LYS A 31 1.06 -15.43 -17.57
CA LYS A 31 0.40 -14.15 -17.27
C LYS A 31 1.52 -13.11 -17.18
N ALA A 32 1.49 -12.10 -18.07
CA ALA A 32 2.48 -11.05 -18.09
C ALA A 32 2.71 -10.52 -16.67
N PRO A 33 3.97 -10.38 -16.21
CA PRO A 33 4.25 -9.89 -14.86
C PRO A 33 3.55 -8.55 -14.68
N GLY A 34 2.67 -8.48 -13.67
CA GLY A 34 1.99 -7.26 -13.34
C GLY A 34 3.01 -6.16 -12.99
N PRO A 35 2.63 -4.88 -13.01
CA PRO A 35 3.52 -3.78 -12.59
C PRO A 35 4.05 -3.92 -11.14
N LEU A 36 3.49 -4.86 -10.37
CA LEU A 36 3.91 -5.23 -9.01
C LEU A 36 5.13 -6.18 -8.98
N SER A 37 5.46 -6.84 -10.08
CA SER A 37 6.46 -7.91 -10.12
C SER A 37 7.86 -7.44 -10.52
N ILE A 38 8.09 -6.13 -10.66
CA ILE A 38 9.42 -5.61 -11.02
C ILE A 38 10.35 -5.83 -9.82
N PRO A 39 11.38 -6.71 -9.94
CA PRO A 39 12.30 -6.98 -8.85
C PRO A 39 13.15 -5.73 -8.59
N VAL A 40 13.04 -5.17 -7.39
CA VAL A 40 13.98 -4.15 -6.93
C VAL A 40 15.32 -4.83 -6.70
N VAL A 41 16.36 -4.31 -7.34
CA VAL A 41 17.74 -4.76 -7.17
C VAL A 41 18.10 -4.68 -5.67
N PRO A 42 18.57 -5.76 -5.03
CA PRO A 42 18.83 -5.81 -3.58
C PRO A 42 19.83 -4.73 -3.08
N GLU A 43 20.73 -4.27 -3.96
CA GLU A 43 21.81 -3.32 -3.65
C GLU A 43 21.34 -1.89 -3.34
N GLU A 44 20.09 -1.50 -3.66
CA GLU A 44 19.54 -0.17 -3.33
C GLU A 44 18.64 -0.17 -2.08
N ARG A 45 18.50 -1.31 -1.39
CA ARG A 45 17.60 -1.43 -0.24
C ARG A 45 18.31 -0.99 1.04
N ASP A 46 17.83 0.10 1.63
CA ASP A 46 18.25 0.52 2.96
C ASP A 46 17.88 -0.56 3.99
N ILE A 47 18.84 -0.95 4.84
CA ILE A 47 18.59 -1.88 5.93
C ILE A 47 17.72 -1.18 6.97
N ILE A 48 16.47 -1.60 7.12
CA ILE A 48 15.55 -1.05 8.11
C ILE A 48 15.67 -1.87 9.39
N LYS A 49 16.24 -1.25 10.43
CA LYS A 49 16.39 -1.84 11.76
C LYS A 49 15.50 -1.14 12.78
N VAL A 50 14.79 -1.91 13.58
CA VAL A 50 13.83 -1.43 14.57
C VAL A 50 13.97 -2.15 15.90
N ASN A 51 13.32 -1.60 16.94
CA ASN A 51 13.20 -2.27 18.22
C ASN A 51 12.02 -3.26 18.19
N ASN A 52 12.32 -4.56 18.24
CA ASN A 52 11.32 -5.63 18.25
C ASN A 52 10.36 -5.59 19.44
N ALA A 53 10.75 -4.95 20.55
CA ALA A 53 9.89 -4.84 21.72
C ALA A 53 8.77 -3.78 21.54
N SER A 54 8.90 -2.87 20.57
CA SER A 54 7.96 -1.77 20.37
C SER A 54 6.98 -2.08 19.24
N ALA A 55 5.75 -2.45 19.60
CA ALA A 55 4.68 -2.72 18.63
C ALA A 55 4.36 -1.49 17.74
N THR A 56 4.57 -0.29 18.27
CA THR A 56 4.40 0.97 17.53
C THR A 56 5.48 1.12 16.46
N ASP A 57 6.74 0.83 16.78
CA ASP A 57 7.84 0.96 15.81
C ASP A 57 7.73 -0.09 14.70
N LEU A 58 7.33 -1.32 15.07
CA LEU A 58 7.04 -2.39 14.10
C LEU A 58 5.93 -1.96 13.13
N LYS A 59 4.81 -1.44 13.66
CA LYS A 59 3.69 -0.94 12.84
C LYS A 59 4.14 0.19 11.92
N ASN A 60 4.76 1.24 12.48
CA ASN A 60 5.19 2.41 11.70
C ASN A 60 6.13 2.00 10.55
N THR A 61 7.01 1.04 10.82
CA THR A 61 7.95 0.53 9.82
C THR A 61 7.25 -0.26 8.71
N CYS A 62 6.25 -1.08 9.05
CA CYS A 62 5.39 -1.73 8.05
C CYS A 62 4.60 -0.71 7.23
N ASP A 63 4.05 0.33 7.88
CA ASP A 63 3.28 1.39 7.21
C ASP A 63 4.17 2.18 6.23
N ASP A 64 5.41 2.46 6.60
CA ASP A 64 6.35 3.20 5.75
C ASP A 64 6.90 2.34 4.60
N ALA A 65 7.22 1.07 4.85
CA ALA A 65 7.57 0.11 3.80
C ALA A 65 6.42 -0.06 2.79
N LEU A 66 5.18 -0.14 3.28
CA LEU A 66 3.96 -0.17 2.46
C LEU A 66 3.85 1.07 1.58
N LYS A 67 3.98 2.28 2.16
CA LYS A 67 3.92 3.53 1.39
C LYS A 67 5.01 3.58 0.33
N ARG A 68 6.25 3.19 0.66
CA ARG A 68 7.38 3.12 -0.30
C ARG A 68 7.10 2.14 -1.43
N TYR A 69 6.52 0.98 -1.14
CA TYR A 69 6.14 0.00 -2.17
C TYR A 69 5.04 0.52 -3.10
N LEU A 70 3.98 1.13 -2.56
CA LEU A 70 2.81 1.54 -3.35
C LEU A 70 2.96 2.88 -4.07
N SER A 71 3.82 3.76 -3.56
CA SER A 71 4.13 5.07 -4.17
C SER A 71 5.04 4.98 -5.39
N ARG A 72 5.49 3.77 -5.76
CA ARG A 72 6.22 3.53 -7.02
C ARG A 72 5.43 4.10 -8.19
N SER A 73 6.12 4.79 -9.10
CA SER A 73 5.53 5.62 -10.16
C SER A 73 4.60 4.88 -11.12
N ASN A 74 4.73 3.55 -11.19
CA ASN A 74 3.92 2.66 -12.01
C ASN A 74 2.66 2.10 -11.30
N LEU A 75 2.52 2.27 -9.97
CA LEU A 75 1.41 1.71 -9.19
C LEU A 75 0.32 2.75 -8.92
N PHE A 76 0.51 3.63 -7.94
CA PHE A 76 -0.50 4.60 -7.51
C PHE A 76 0.13 5.94 -7.14
N LYS A 77 -0.52 7.04 -7.54
CA LYS A 77 -0.17 8.37 -7.05
C LYS A 77 -0.80 8.59 -5.69
N GLN A 78 0.02 8.82 -4.67
CA GLN A 78 -0.44 9.09 -3.31
C GLN A 78 -1.28 10.39 -3.27
N ILE A 79 -2.35 10.37 -2.47
CA ILE A 79 -3.19 11.51 -2.15
C ILE A 79 -2.91 11.93 -0.71
N HIS A 80 -2.53 13.18 -0.51
CA HIS A 80 -2.14 13.74 0.80
C HIS A 80 -3.25 14.57 1.46
N LEU A 81 -4.52 14.38 1.08
CA LEU A 81 -5.64 15.22 1.54
C LEU A 81 -5.71 15.32 3.08
N HIS A 82 -5.58 14.21 3.80
CA HIS A 82 -5.62 14.24 5.27
C HIS A 82 -4.47 15.07 5.86
N THR A 83 -3.26 14.93 5.28
CA THR A 83 -2.09 15.74 5.65
C THR A 83 -2.32 17.22 5.35
N ASP A 84 -2.87 17.55 4.18
CA ASP A 84 -3.16 18.94 3.78
C ASP A 84 -4.20 19.58 4.72
N VAL A 85 -5.23 18.84 5.12
CA VAL A 85 -6.24 19.33 6.08
C VAL A 85 -5.62 19.57 7.45
N ARG A 86 -4.78 18.67 7.95
CA ARG A 86 -4.05 18.89 9.20
C ARG A 86 -3.12 20.09 9.12
N LEU A 87 -2.42 20.24 7.99
CA LEU A 87 -1.50 21.34 7.77
C LEU A 87 -2.24 22.68 7.77
N THR A 88 -3.36 22.78 7.06
CA THR A 88 -4.17 24.00 6.98
C THR A 88 -4.79 24.37 8.34
N LEU A 89 -5.36 23.40 9.07
CA LEU A 89 -5.90 23.65 10.42
C LEU A 89 -4.81 24.04 11.42
N GLY A 90 -3.66 23.37 11.38
CA GLY A 90 -2.53 23.69 12.24
C GLY A 90 -1.97 25.09 11.99
N TRP A 91 -1.77 25.45 10.72
CA TRP A 91 -1.33 26.81 10.35
C TRP A 91 -2.37 27.87 10.71
N ALA A 92 -3.66 27.59 10.55
CA ALA A 92 -4.71 28.49 11.02
C ALA A 92 -4.59 28.75 12.53
N GLY A 93 -4.33 27.73 13.33
CA GLY A 93 -4.05 27.87 14.76
C GLY A 93 -2.83 28.77 15.05
N VAL A 94 -1.73 28.61 14.31
CA VAL A 94 -0.52 29.45 14.44
C VAL A 94 -0.82 30.91 14.09
N PHE A 95 -1.59 31.17 13.03
CA PHE A 95 -1.98 32.54 12.67
C PHE A 95 -2.87 33.17 13.74
N VAL A 96 -3.81 32.43 14.32
CA VAL A 96 -4.65 32.91 15.43
C VAL A 96 -3.79 33.23 16.66
N ALA A 97 -2.85 32.36 17.02
CA ALA A 97 -1.93 32.60 18.14
C ALA A 97 -1.04 33.84 17.90
N THR A 98 -0.49 33.98 16.69
CA THR A 98 0.34 35.12 16.30
C THR A 98 -0.45 36.42 16.32
N ALA A 99 -1.67 36.43 15.76
CA ALA A 99 -2.55 37.61 15.75
C ALA A 99 -2.95 38.02 17.17
N THR A 100 -3.28 37.05 18.02
CA THR A 100 -3.67 37.30 19.42
C THR A 100 -2.50 37.82 20.24
N GLY A 101 -1.31 37.24 20.07
CA GLY A 101 -0.08 37.72 20.71
C GLY A 101 0.30 39.13 20.24
N PHE A 102 0.19 39.41 18.94
CA PHE A 102 0.45 40.73 18.38
C PHE A 102 -0.55 41.78 18.87
N TYR A 103 -1.82 41.42 18.99
CA TYR A 103 -2.85 42.28 19.57
C TYR A 103 -2.56 42.60 21.04
N GLY A 104 -2.20 41.59 21.84
CA GLY A 104 -1.81 41.76 23.23
C GLY A 104 -0.53 42.58 23.43
N TRP A 105 0.38 42.61 22.45
CA TRP A 105 1.58 43.44 22.49
C TRP A 105 1.28 44.92 22.21
N LYS A 106 0.32 45.22 21.33
CA LYS A 106 0.00 46.59 20.92
C LYS A 106 -1.02 47.27 21.85
N ALA A 107 -1.94 46.51 22.45
CA ALA A 107 -3.00 47.03 23.30
C ALA A 107 -2.66 46.96 24.78
N ASP A 108 -3.21 47.88 25.58
CA ASP A 108 -3.08 47.87 27.03
C ASP A 108 -3.74 46.61 27.64
N PHE A 109 -3.16 46.08 28.72
CA PHE A 109 -3.50 44.75 29.25
C PHE A 109 -4.97 44.62 29.64
N GLU A 110 -5.55 45.67 30.25
CA GLU A 110 -6.95 45.63 30.69
C GLU A 110 -7.94 45.59 29.51
N GLN A 111 -7.61 46.26 28.39
CA GLN A 111 -8.46 46.25 27.20
C GLN A 111 -8.22 45.03 26.30
N SER A 112 -7.04 44.42 26.36
CA SER A 112 -6.71 43.27 25.51
C SER A 112 -7.33 41.96 26.00
N LYS A 113 -7.66 41.84 27.30
CA LYS A 113 -8.30 40.67 27.93
C LYS A 113 -9.41 40.01 27.11
N PRO A 114 -10.51 40.71 26.73
CA PRO A 114 -11.59 40.07 25.98
C PRO A 114 -11.15 39.60 24.59
N GLY A 115 -10.27 40.34 23.92
CA GLY A 115 -9.72 39.95 22.61
C GLY A 115 -8.82 38.72 22.71
N VAL A 116 -8.00 38.64 23.75
CA VAL A 116 -7.14 37.47 24.02
C VAL A 116 -7.96 36.24 24.36
N TRP A 117 -9.02 36.40 25.17
CA TRP A 117 -9.96 35.31 25.45
C TRP A 117 -10.66 34.81 24.19
N ALA A 118 -11.11 35.72 23.32
CA ALA A 118 -11.71 35.34 22.05
C ALA A 118 -10.72 34.56 21.15
N GLY A 119 -9.46 35.02 21.06
CA GLY A 119 -8.40 34.33 20.34
C GLY A 119 -8.08 32.95 20.90
N PHE A 120 -8.03 32.82 22.24
CA PHE A 120 -7.83 31.54 22.92
C PHE A 120 -8.98 30.57 22.65
N ILE A 121 -10.24 31.02 22.75
CA ILE A 121 -11.42 30.18 22.45
C ILE A 121 -11.36 29.70 21.00
N LEU A 122 -11.04 30.58 20.05
CA LEU A 122 -10.90 30.21 18.65
C LEU A 122 -9.80 29.17 18.43
N TYR A 123 -8.66 29.33 19.11
CA TYR A 123 -7.57 28.35 19.08
C TYR A 123 -8.00 26.98 19.63
N VAL A 124 -8.73 26.95 20.74
CA VAL A 124 -9.26 25.70 21.33
C VAL A 124 -10.24 25.02 20.38
N VAL A 125 -11.12 25.78 19.72
CA VAL A 125 -12.06 25.25 18.72
C VAL A 125 -11.30 24.64 17.53
N LEU A 126 -10.31 25.35 16.97
CA LEU A 126 -9.49 24.84 15.87
C LEU A 126 -8.74 23.56 16.25
N THR A 127 -8.14 23.53 17.45
CA THR A 127 -7.43 22.36 17.98
C THR A 127 -8.37 21.17 18.18
N THR A 128 -9.58 21.42 18.68
CA THR A 128 -10.61 20.39 18.84
C THR A 128 -11.07 19.84 17.49
N LEU A 129 -11.33 20.72 16.51
CA LEU A 129 -11.70 20.31 15.14
C LEU A 129 -10.59 19.49 14.48
N GLN A 130 -9.33 19.87 14.64
CA GLN A 130 -8.19 19.11 14.14
C GLN A 130 -8.12 17.71 14.78
N THR A 131 -8.36 17.63 16.10
CA THR A 131 -8.39 16.35 16.84
C THR A 131 -9.55 15.47 16.39
N LEU A 132 -10.75 16.03 16.24
CA LEU A 132 -11.93 15.31 15.76
C LEU A 132 -11.74 14.82 14.33
N TYR A 133 -11.15 15.63 13.45
CA TYR A 133 -10.84 15.23 12.08
C TYR A 133 -9.87 14.04 12.06
N ALA A 134 -8.78 14.10 12.83
CA ALA A 134 -7.81 13.03 12.95
C ALA A 134 -8.45 11.72 13.43
N TYR A 135 -9.33 11.80 14.44
CA TYR A 135 -9.94 10.62 15.05
C TYR A 135 -11.06 10.01 14.20
N PHE A 136 -11.96 10.82 13.65
CA PHE A 136 -13.17 10.32 12.95
C PHE A 136 -13.00 10.17 11.44
N VAL A 137 -12.20 11.02 10.80
CA VAL A 137 -12.10 11.06 9.32
C VAL A 137 -10.89 10.31 8.82
N GLU A 138 -9.74 10.48 9.47
CA GLU A 138 -8.50 9.80 9.08
C GLU A 138 -8.40 8.42 9.72
N GLY A 139 -8.66 8.32 11.02
CA GLY A 139 -8.68 7.04 11.75
C GLY A 139 -7.42 6.21 11.51
N ASP A 140 -7.62 4.97 11.06
CA ASP A 140 -6.52 4.02 10.77
C ASP A 140 -6.05 4.07 9.30
N ILE A 141 -6.46 5.08 8.51
CA ILE A 141 -6.07 5.19 7.10
C ILE A 141 -4.62 5.65 7.00
N ILE A 142 -3.77 4.80 6.42
CA ILE A 142 -2.34 5.07 6.28
C ILE A 142 -1.91 5.40 4.86
N PHE A 143 -2.69 4.97 3.86
CA PHE A 143 -2.38 5.23 2.46
C PHE A 143 -3.65 5.38 1.62
N VAL A 144 -3.68 6.42 0.80
CA VAL A 144 -4.70 6.61 -0.24
C VAL A 144 -3.98 6.84 -1.56
N GLY A 145 -4.21 5.95 -2.52
CA GLY A 145 -3.63 6.02 -3.86
C GLY A 145 -4.70 6.23 -4.91
N ARG A 146 -4.37 7.00 -5.96
CA ARG A 146 -5.21 7.14 -7.15
C ARG A 146 -4.40 6.89 -8.41
N ARG A 147 -4.96 6.10 -9.32
CA ARG A 147 -4.43 5.88 -10.66
C ARG A 147 -5.53 6.14 -11.69
N LYS A 148 -5.13 6.61 -12.88
CA LYS A 148 -6.00 6.66 -14.06
C LYS A 148 -5.47 5.67 -15.07
N THR A 149 -6.31 4.73 -15.48
CA THR A 149 -5.98 3.72 -16.48
C THR A 149 -6.89 3.92 -17.69
N PHE A 150 -6.34 3.76 -18.89
CA PHE A 150 -7.11 3.82 -20.13
C PHE A 150 -7.29 2.42 -20.70
N SER A 151 -8.44 1.81 -20.41
CA SER A 151 -8.85 0.53 -20.99
C SER A 151 -10.20 0.74 -21.65
N LYS A 152 -10.19 1.14 -22.94
CA LYS A 152 -11.36 1.53 -23.76
C LYS A 152 -12.09 2.83 -23.31
N ARG A 153 -12.10 3.14 -22.01
CA ARG A 153 -12.55 4.40 -21.39
C ARG A 153 -11.55 4.80 -20.30
N ILE A 154 -11.50 6.09 -19.96
CA ILE A 154 -10.74 6.56 -18.78
C ILE A 154 -11.42 6.02 -17.52
N VAL A 155 -10.71 5.14 -16.82
CA VAL A 155 -11.10 4.58 -15.54
C VAL A 155 -10.25 5.20 -14.45
N THR A 156 -10.88 5.65 -13.37
CA THR A 156 -10.20 6.13 -12.16
C THR A 156 -10.27 5.05 -11.09
N GLU A 157 -9.10 4.61 -10.67
CA GLU A 157 -8.90 3.64 -9.61
C GLU A 157 -8.46 4.37 -8.35
N ARG A 158 -9.08 4.04 -7.22
CA ARG A 158 -8.73 4.55 -5.90
C ARG A 158 -8.54 3.38 -4.96
N ILE A 159 -7.39 3.34 -4.31
CA ILE A 159 -7.07 2.38 -3.26
C ILE A 159 -6.99 3.13 -1.94
N THR A 160 -7.68 2.63 -0.92
CA THR A 160 -7.61 3.14 0.46
C THR A 160 -7.16 1.99 1.33
N ILE A 161 -6.11 2.20 2.10
CA ILE A 161 -5.51 1.18 2.96
C ILE A 161 -5.52 1.65 4.40
N SER A 162 -5.99 0.78 5.27
CA SER A 162 -6.01 0.98 6.71
C SER A 162 -5.23 -0.11 7.41
N SER A 163 -4.47 0.25 8.43
CA SER A 163 -3.63 -0.68 9.19
C SER A 163 -3.97 -0.64 10.67
N ARG A 164 -4.04 -1.81 11.29
CA ARG A 164 -4.24 -1.93 12.72
C ARG A 164 -3.36 -3.05 13.29
N THR A 165 -2.79 -2.79 14.45
CA THR A 165 -2.13 -3.83 15.24
C THR A 165 -3.19 -4.57 16.05
N ILE A 166 -3.26 -5.88 15.88
CA ILE A 166 -4.09 -6.74 16.71
C ILE A 166 -3.22 -7.19 17.89
N PRO A 167 -3.51 -6.73 19.12
CA PRO A 167 -2.77 -7.15 20.29
C PRO A 167 -3.10 -8.61 20.62
N VAL A 168 -2.19 -9.24 21.35
CA VAL A 168 -2.37 -10.60 21.87
C VAL A 168 -3.55 -10.59 22.85
N SER A 169 -4.52 -11.48 22.64
CA SER A 169 -5.62 -11.66 23.60
C SER A 169 -5.07 -12.25 24.89
N SER A 170 -5.28 -11.57 26.02
CA SER A 170 -4.75 -11.89 27.36
C SER A 170 -5.20 -13.23 27.95
N ALA A 171 -5.93 -14.05 27.20
CA ALA A 171 -6.52 -15.30 27.67
C ALA A 171 -5.52 -16.48 27.70
N SER A 172 -4.37 -16.35 27.04
CA SER A 172 -3.34 -17.39 26.94
C SER A 172 -1.98 -16.82 27.34
N SER A 173 -1.61 -17.00 28.61
CA SER A 173 -0.31 -16.59 29.18
C SER A 173 0.87 -17.49 28.76
N GLN A 174 0.77 -18.19 27.63
CA GLN A 174 1.81 -19.03 27.07
C GLN A 174 2.38 -18.40 25.78
N PRO A 175 3.70 -18.25 25.67
CA PRO A 175 4.35 -17.73 24.47
C PRO A 175 4.27 -18.77 23.35
N SER A 176 3.23 -18.63 22.51
CA SER A 176 3.05 -19.42 21.30
C SER A 176 3.08 -18.49 20.09
N PRO A 177 3.49 -18.96 18.89
CA PRO A 177 3.45 -18.16 17.66
C PRO A 177 2.04 -17.63 17.36
N GLU A 178 1.00 -18.38 17.72
CA GLU A 178 -0.42 -17.96 17.61
C GLU A 178 -0.79 -16.79 18.54
N ASN A 179 0.01 -16.54 19.58
CA ASN A 179 -0.18 -15.45 20.54
C ASN A 179 0.80 -14.29 20.28
N ALA A 180 1.27 -14.10 19.05
CA ALA A 180 2.11 -12.96 18.68
C ALA A 180 1.27 -11.76 18.21
N PRO A 181 1.72 -10.51 18.43
CA PRO A 181 1.06 -9.34 17.87
C PRO A 181 1.09 -9.42 16.33
N SER A 182 -0.04 -9.13 15.70
CA SER A 182 -0.17 -9.20 14.24
C SER A 182 -0.52 -7.86 13.62
N TYR A 183 -0.02 -7.68 12.40
CA TYR A 183 -0.28 -6.55 11.53
C TYR A 183 -1.47 -6.86 10.63
N SER A 184 -2.60 -6.20 10.87
CA SER A 184 -3.80 -6.33 10.06
C SER A 184 -3.92 -5.17 9.08
N LEU A 185 -4.09 -5.51 7.80
CA LEU A 185 -4.28 -4.58 6.71
C LEU A 185 -5.67 -4.76 6.12
N THR A 186 -6.41 -3.67 5.98
CA THR A 186 -7.66 -3.62 5.20
C THR A 186 -7.42 -2.80 3.95
N ILE A 187 -7.64 -3.41 2.79
CA ILE A 187 -7.53 -2.75 1.49
C ILE A 187 -8.94 -2.59 0.93
N THR A 188 -9.30 -1.34 0.60
CA THR A 188 -10.52 -1.02 -0.14
C THR A 188 -10.14 -0.51 -1.52
N TYR A 189 -10.55 -1.24 -2.56
CA TYR A 189 -10.32 -0.89 -3.94
C TYR A 189 -11.63 -0.39 -4.58
N LEU A 190 -11.59 0.78 -5.20
CA LEU A 190 -12.71 1.41 -5.87
C LEU A 190 -12.33 1.75 -7.31
N GLN A 191 -13.15 1.29 -8.25
CA GLN A 191 -13.02 1.60 -9.66
C GLN A 191 -14.22 2.43 -10.12
N SER A 192 -13.97 3.53 -10.80
CA SER A 192 -15.00 4.48 -11.25
C SER A 192 -14.72 5.02 -12.66
N THR A 193 -15.75 5.46 -13.37
CA THR A 193 -15.63 6.12 -14.68
C THR A 193 -16.20 7.53 -14.64
N SER A 194 -15.98 8.29 -15.73
CA SER A 194 -16.49 9.65 -15.89
C SER A 194 -16.05 10.57 -14.74
N GLY A 195 -14.77 10.51 -14.38
CA GLY A 195 -14.20 11.34 -13.32
C GLY A 195 -14.67 11.02 -11.90
N GLY A 196 -15.34 9.88 -11.67
CA GLY A 196 -15.86 9.46 -10.37
C GLY A 196 -17.39 9.46 -10.26
N LYS A 197 -18.11 9.81 -11.34
CA LYS A 197 -19.58 9.91 -11.34
C LYS A 197 -20.29 8.56 -11.46
N SER A 198 -19.60 7.52 -11.94
CA SER A 198 -20.17 6.17 -12.10
C SER A 198 -19.23 5.16 -11.47
N LEU A 199 -19.73 4.40 -10.50
CA LEU A 199 -18.98 3.32 -9.83
C LEU A 199 -19.04 2.05 -10.69
N LEU A 200 -17.89 1.44 -10.94
CA LEU A 200 -17.76 0.20 -11.71
C LEU A 200 -17.58 -1.00 -10.79
N ALA A 201 -16.70 -0.88 -9.80
CA ALA A 201 -16.41 -1.95 -8.85
C ALA A 201 -15.98 -1.37 -7.51
N LYS A 202 -16.37 -2.04 -6.43
CA LYS A 202 -15.90 -1.75 -5.08
C LYS A 202 -15.62 -3.08 -4.39
N ASN A 203 -14.35 -3.32 -4.10
CA ASN A 203 -13.88 -4.53 -3.44
C ASN A 203 -13.21 -4.15 -2.12
N ARG A 204 -13.34 -5.03 -1.13
CA ARG A 204 -12.65 -4.90 0.15
C ARG A 204 -12.05 -6.24 0.51
N THR A 205 -10.77 -6.24 0.83
CA THR A 205 -10.05 -7.41 1.33
C THR A 205 -9.35 -7.06 2.63
N GLN A 206 -9.17 -8.06 3.48
CA GLN A 206 -8.44 -7.92 4.73
C GLN A 206 -7.43 -9.05 4.81
N GLY A 207 -6.21 -8.73 5.23
CA GLY A 207 -5.18 -9.70 5.54
C GLY A 207 -4.59 -9.41 6.90
N SER A 208 -4.22 -10.44 7.65
CA SER A 208 -3.44 -10.29 8.87
C SER A 208 -2.23 -11.20 8.80
N LYS A 209 -1.09 -10.73 9.29
CA LYS A 209 0.12 -11.53 9.43
C LYS A 209 0.91 -11.09 10.65
N GLU A 210 1.54 -12.03 11.32
CA GLU A 210 2.35 -11.79 12.52
C GLU A 210 3.59 -10.94 12.19
N TYR A 211 4.01 -10.10 13.12
CA TYR A 211 5.24 -9.31 12.93
C TYR A 211 6.50 -10.19 12.85
N SER A 212 6.50 -11.34 13.52
CA SER A 212 7.58 -12.35 13.43
C SER A 212 7.86 -12.82 12.01
N ALA A 213 6.87 -12.75 11.10
CA ALA A 213 7.05 -13.13 9.71
C ALA A 213 7.72 -12.04 8.85
N PHE A 214 7.90 -10.83 9.39
CA PHE A 214 8.50 -9.70 8.69
C PHE A 214 9.78 -9.19 9.34
N PHE A 215 10.03 -9.52 10.61
CA PHE A 215 11.17 -9.02 11.37
C PHE A 215 11.98 -10.17 11.95
N ASP A 216 13.30 -10.09 11.76
CA ASP A 216 14.25 -11.03 12.35
C ASP A 216 14.50 -10.73 13.84
N GLU A 217 15.16 -11.64 14.55
CA GLU A 217 15.55 -11.48 15.97
C GLU A 217 16.34 -10.19 16.24
N LYS A 218 17.10 -9.72 15.25
CA LYS A 218 17.91 -8.48 15.31
C LYS A 218 17.11 -7.22 15.03
N GLY A 219 15.82 -7.36 14.73
CA GLY A 219 14.90 -6.28 14.35
C GLY A 219 15.13 -5.74 12.94
N VAL A 220 15.66 -6.57 12.05
CA VAL A 220 15.82 -6.22 10.63
C VAL A 220 14.57 -6.66 9.88
N MET A 221 14.02 -5.79 9.04
CA MET A 221 12.84 -6.09 8.24
C MET A 221 13.20 -6.90 6.99
N ALA A 222 12.55 -8.06 6.81
CA ALA A 222 12.54 -8.85 5.60
C ALA A 222 11.61 -8.21 4.55
N GLN A 223 12.11 -7.19 3.86
CA GLN A 223 11.33 -6.38 2.92
C GLN A 223 10.71 -7.20 1.79
N GLU A 224 11.43 -8.18 1.22
CA GLU A 224 10.91 -9.00 0.11
C GLU A 224 9.71 -9.84 0.52
N SER A 225 9.76 -10.45 1.70
CA SER A 225 8.64 -11.25 2.24
C SER A 225 7.42 -10.38 2.53
N PHE A 226 7.63 -9.15 3.00
CA PHE A 226 6.57 -8.18 3.23
C PHE A 226 5.95 -7.69 1.91
N GLU A 227 6.77 -7.29 0.95
CA GLU A 227 6.33 -6.83 -0.37
C GLU A 227 5.59 -7.92 -1.15
N GLY A 228 6.07 -9.17 -1.08
CA GLY A 228 5.40 -10.32 -1.70
C GLY A 228 4.02 -10.60 -1.11
N TRP A 229 3.91 -10.60 0.22
CA TRP A 229 2.62 -10.75 0.91
C TRP A 229 1.65 -9.62 0.56
N LEU A 230 2.15 -8.39 0.55
CA LEU A 230 1.37 -7.21 0.20
C LEU A 230 0.89 -7.23 -1.25
N GLY A 231 1.76 -7.63 -2.18
CA GLY A 231 1.44 -7.75 -3.60
C GLY A 231 0.25 -8.68 -3.83
N VAL A 232 0.27 -9.87 -3.22
CA VAL A 232 -0.83 -10.83 -3.29
C VAL A 232 -2.13 -10.25 -2.75
N LEU A 233 -2.07 -9.52 -1.63
CA LEU A 233 -3.27 -8.93 -1.01
C LEU A 233 -3.87 -7.80 -1.84
N VAL A 234 -3.03 -6.97 -2.47
CA VAL A 234 -3.45 -5.91 -3.40
C VAL A 234 -4.06 -6.52 -4.66
N GLU A 235 -3.45 -7.55 -5.23
CA GLU A 235 -3.99 -8.27 -6.39
C GLU A 235 -5.35 -8.88 -6.08
N ALA A 236 -5.51 -9.53 -4.92
CA ALA A 236 -6.80 -10.04 -4.47
C ALA A 236 -7.87 -8.94 -4.36
N ALA A 237 -7.49 -7.75 -3.84
CA ALA A 237 -8.38 -6.59 -3.76
C ALA A 237 -8.81 -6.10 -5.15
N MET A 238 -7.89 -6.10 -6.11
CA MET A 238 -8.16 -5.67 -7.49
C MET A 238 -9.01 -6.68 -8.26
N GLU A 239 -8.75 -7.98 -8.09
CA GLU A 239 -9.49 -9.07 -8.73
C GLU A 239 -10.85 -9.34 -8.08
N GLY A 240 -11.10 -8.80 -6.87
CA GLY A 240 -12.36 -8.97 -6.15
C GLY A 240 -12.52 -10.35 -5.49
N LYS A 241 -11.42 -11.10 -5.36
CA LYS A 241 -11.42 -12.34 -4.58
C LYS A 241 -11.33 -11.99 -3.10
N THR A 242 -12.34 -12.38 -2.34
CA THR A 242 -12.23 -12.50 -0.88
C THR A 242 -11.19 -13.57 -0.58
N ALA A 243 -10.07 -13.17 0.02
CA ALA A 243 -9.08 -14.06 0.60
C ALA A 243 -9.62 -14.66 1.91
#